data_AF-A0A3S4X663-F1
#
_entry.id   AF-A0A3S4X663-F1
#
_cell.length_a   1.000
_cell.length_b   1.000
_cell.length_c   1.000
_cell.angle_alpha   90.00
_cell.angle_beta   90.00
_cell.angle_gamma   90.00
#
_symmetry.space_group_name_H-M   'P 1'
#
loop_
_entity.id
_entity.type
_entity.pdbx_description
1 polymer ?
#
loop_
_entity_poly.entity_id
_entity_poly.type
_entity_poly.pdbx_seq_one_letter_code
_entity_poly.pdbx_strand_id
1 'polypeptide(L)'
;MTRTTAQKIVGAVAAVLALVLAVVAIVAGIAVGGMWAGQSRYASGHDADSAQFYRAASKVLPEQLDRWEAYFGQGTAQIRAGNVEGGVATLAVALQFVPKDADAGTPTNDDEDELTPECRVRMNMAVGQEILGDRQFAAGYFAEAEQTFTQASQTVEQCVPQGENPQQQKKDTDTKASDARERNKENPGGDKPGGEEPTGGDEPGGEEPTGEDPPSTSELKLRELAKRAAEAERLRRQGEGLTGGYGGYGGENW
;
A
#
# COMPACT_ATOMS: atom_id res chain seq x y z
N MET A 1 36.99 -10.52 -54.45
CA MET A 1 35.76 -9.75 -54.74
C MET A 1 35.46 -8.82 -53.58
N THR A 2 35.71 -7.52 -53.75
CA THR A 2 35.34 -6.48 -52.77
C THR A 2 33.85 -6.20 -52.89
N ARG A 3 33.08 -6.39 -51.80
CA ARG A 3 31.66 -6.00 -51.75
C ARG A 3 31.51 -4.53 -52.10
N THR A 4 30.56 -4.20 -52.97
CA THR A 4 30.27 -2.82 -53.34
C THR A 4 29.77 -2.04 -52.13
N THR A 5 29.96 -0.71 -52.14
CA THR A 5 29.47 0.17 -51.05
C THR A 5 27.97 -0.05 -50.79
N ALA A 6 27.18 -0.30 -51.83
CA ALA A 6 25.76 -0.65 -51.71
C ALA A 6 25.52 -1.96 -50.95
N GLN A 7 26.29 -3.02 -51.20
CA GLN A 7 26.19 -4.28 -50.46
C GLN A 7 26.59 -4.14 -48.99
N LYS A 8 27.56 -3.26 -48.67
CA LYS A 8 27.93 -2.94 -47.29
C LYS A 8 26.82 -2.18 -46.57
N ILE A 9 26.19 -1.21 -47.25
CA ILE A 9 25.06 -0.44 -46.71
C ILE A 9 23.85 -1.36 -46.44
N VAL A 10 23.48 -2.20 -47.40
CA VAL A 10 22.36 -3.15 -47.21
C VAL A 10 22.62 -4.12 -46.04
N GLY A 11 23.85 -4.64 -45.95
CA GLY A 11 24.23 -5.51 -44.82
C GLY A 11 24.19 -4.79 -43.47
N ALA A 12 24.64 -3.53 -43.40
CA ALA A 12 24.59 -2.73 -42.19
C ALA A 12 23.15 -2.39 -41.78
N VAL A 13 22.29 -2.01 -42.73
CA VAL A 13 20.87 -1.74 -42.48
C VAL A 13 20.15 -3.00 -41.98
N ALA A 14 20.39 -4.15 -42.61
CA ALA A 14 19.81 -5.42 -42.16
C ALA A 14 20.26 -5.81 -40.74
N ALA A 15 21.54 -5.59 -40.41
CA ALA A 15 22.05 -5.86 -39.06
C ALA A 15 21.43 -4.94 -38.00
N VAL A 16 21.27 -3.65 -38.31
CA VAL A 16 20.60 -2.69 -37.41
C VAL A 16 19.14 -3.06 -37.20
N LEU A 17 18.41 -3.41 -38.27
CA LEU A 17 17.02 -3.85 -38.17
C LEU A 17 16.88 -5.12 -37.32
N ALA A 18 17.76 -6.11 -37.51
CA ALA A 18 17.75 -7.33 -36.71
C ALA A 18 18.00 -7.04 -35.22
N LEU A 19 18.92 -6.13 -34.91
CA LEU A 19 19.19 -5.71 -33.54
C LEU A 19 17.99 -4.98 -32.91
N VAL A 20 17.35 -4.07 -33.65
CA VAL A 20 16.14 -3.38 -33.17
C VAL A 20 15.02 -4.39 -32.89
N LEU A 21 14.77 -5.34 -33.80
CA LEU A 21 13.76 -6.39 -33.60
C LEU A 21 14.08 -7.27 -32.39
N ALA A 22 15.34 -7.63 -32.19
CA ALA A 22 15.76 -8.41 -31.03
C ALA A 22 15.50 -7.66 -29.71
N VAL A 23 15.83 -6.36 -29.66
CA VAL A 23 15.55 -5.51 -28.48
C VAL A 23 14.05 -5.42 -28.22
N VAL A 24 13.24 -5.17 -29.25
CA VAL A 24 11.78 -5.12 -29.12
C VAL A 24 11.22 -6.44 -28.59
N ALA A 25 11.70 -7.58 -29.12
CA ALA A 25 11.26 -8.90 -28.66
C ALA A 25 11.64 -9.16 -27.19
N ILE A 26 12.83 -8.75 -26.75
CA ILE A 26 13.26 -8.89 -25.36
C ILE A 26 12.39 -8.02 -24.44
N VAL A 27 12.16 -6.76 -24.80
CA VAL A 27 11.33 -5.82 -24.04
C VAL A 27 9.89 -6.35 -23.92
N ALA A 28 9.32 -6.83 -25.03
CA ALA A 28 7.99 -7.44 -25.04
C ALA A 28 7.93 -8.71 -24.17
N GLY A 29 8.97 -9.55 -24.22
CA GLY A 29 9.08 -10.74 -23.38
C GLY A 29 9.12 -10.43 -21.89
N ILE A 30 9.87 -9.39 -21.48
CA ILE A 30 9.91 -8.94 -20.08
C ILE A 30 8.55 -8.36 -19.65
N ALA A 31 7.90 -7.57 -20.51
CA ALA A 31 6.60 -6.98 -20.22
C ALA A 31 5.52 -8.06 -20.00
N VAL A 32 5.30 -8.91 -21.01
CA VAL A 32 4.27 -9.96 -20.98
C VAL A 32 4.60 -11.01 -19.91
N GLY A 33 5.85 -11.47 -19.86
CA GLY A 33 6.31 -12.44 -18.88
C GLY A 33 6.23 -11.91 -17.45
N GLY A 34 6.58 -10.65 -17.23
CA GLY A 34 6.47 -9.98 -15.93
C GLY A 34 5.03 -9.81 -15.47
N MET A 35 4.11 -9.39 -16.35
CA MET A 35 2.68 -9.30 -16.03
C MET A 35 2.10 -10.67 -15.67
N TRP A 36 2.36 -11.69 -16.50
CA TRP A 36 1.84 -13.04 -16.27
C TRP A 36 2.41 -13.69 -15.00
N ALA A 37 3.72 -13.61 -14.81
CA ALA A 37 4.37 -14.15 -13.62
C ALA A 37 3.95 -13.38 -12.36
N GLY A 38 3.86 -12.05 -12.44
CA GLY A 38 3.35 -11.20 -11.37
C GLY A 38 1.98 -11.65 -10.91
N GLN A 39 1.07 -11.84 -11.86
CA GLN A 39 -0.29 -12.31 -11.59
C GLN A 39 -0.33 -13.71 -10.97
N SER A 40 0.40 -14.66 -11.55
CA SER A 40 0.43 -16.04 -11.07
C SER A 40 0.95 -16.13 -9.62
N ARG A 41 1.99 -15.34 -9.31
CA ARG A 41 2.55 -15.24 -7.96
C ARG A 41 1.58 -14.56 -7.00
N TYR A 42 0.88 -13.52 -7.45
CA TYR A 42 -0.17 -12.86 -6.68
C TYR A 42 -1.27 -13.86 -6.32
N ALA A 43 -1.79 -14.62 -7.27
CA ALA A 43 -2.82 -15.62 -7.02
C ALA A 43 -2.36 -16.75 -6.08
N SER A 44 -1.05 -17.02 -6.04
CA SER A 44 -0.45 -18.05 -5.20
C SER A 44 0.02 -17.53 -3.84
N GLY A 45 -0.27 -16.28 -3.47
CA GLY A 45 0.16 -15.64 -2.21
C GLY A 45 1.67 -15.37 -2.10
N HIS A 46 2.41 -15.43 -3.21
CA HIS A 46 3.85 -15.14 -3.26
C HIS A 46 4.07 -13.65 -3.55
N ASP A 47 3.66 -12.79 -2.63
CA ASP A 47 3.45 -11.35 -2.89
C ASP A 47 4.73 -10.57 -3.13
N ALA A 48 5.80 -10.90 -2.40
CA ALA A 48 7.11 -10.29 -2.62
C ALA A 48 7.67 -10.61 -4.02
N ASP A 49 7.44 -11.84 -4.52
CA ASP A 49 7.85 -12.25 -5.87
C ASP A 49 6.95 -11.57 -6.91
N SER A 50 5.64 -11.54 -6.67
CA SER A 50 4.66 -10.86 -7.52
C SER A 50 5.05 -9.40 -7.76
N ALA A 51 5.36 -8.66 -6.70
CA ALA A 51 5.81 -7.27 -6.78
C ALA A 51 7.09 -7.11 -7.62
N GLN A 52 8.02 -8.07 -7.58
CA GLN A 52 9.24 -8.02 -8.39
C GLN A 52 8.96 -8.21 -9.88
N PHE A 53 8.09 -9.15 -10.24
CA PHE A 53 7.71 -9.39 -11.63
C PHE A 53 6.94 -8.21 -12.23
N TYR A 54 6.00 -7.64 -11.47
CA TYR A 54 5.30 -6.42 -11.89
C TYR A 54 6.25 -5.22 -12.02
N ARG A 55 7.22 -5.08 -11.11
CA ARG A 55 8.28 -4.05 -11.24
C ARG A 55 9.13 -4.24 -12.49
N ALA A 56 9.42 -5.48 -12.88
CA ALA A 56 10.16 -5.74 -14.11
C ALA A 56 9.33 -5.30 -15.33
N ALA A 57 8.03 -5.60 -15.35
CA ALA A 57 7.12 -5.17 -16.41
C ALA A 57 6.95 -3.63 -16.48
N SER A 58 6.72 -2.96 -15.34
CA SER A 58 6.48 -1.51 -15.29
C SER A 58 7.66 -0.67 -15.80
N LYS A 59 8.89 -1.20 -15.70
CA LYS A 59 10.11 -0.56 -16.23
C LYS A 59 10.24 -0.61 -17.75
N VAL A 60 9.62 -1.58 -18.40
CA VAL A 60 9.81 -1.84 -19.84
C VAL A 60 8.57 -1.53 -20.68
N LEU A 61 7.38 -1.59 -20.08
CA LEU A 61 6.14 -1.19 -20.74
C LEU A 61 6.22 0.29 -21.13
N PRO A 62 5.84 0.71 -22.35
CA PRO A 62 5.71 2.12 -22.71
C PRO A 62 4.49 2.77 -22.02
N GLU A 63 4.46 4.09 -21.87
CA GLU A 63 3.35 4.80 -21.16
C GLU A 63 2.00 4.61 -21.84
N GLN A 64 2.02 4.37 -23.16
CA GLN A 64 0.83 4.18 -23.97
C GLN A 64 0.23 2.77 -23.89
N LEU A 65 0.89 1.82 -23.20
CA LEU A 65 0.44 0.44 -23.07
C LEU A 65 0.27 0.08 -21.59
N ASP A 66 -0.93 0.32 -21.04
CA ASP A 66 -1.43 -0.10 -19.73
C ASP A 66 -0.38 -0.20 -18.61
N ARG A 67 0.59 0.73 -18.61
CA ARG A 67 1.72 0.71 -17.67
C ARG A 67 1.22 0.87 -16.23
N TRP A 68 0.08 1.54 -16.08
CA TRP A 68 -0.62 1.70 -14.82
C TRP A 68 -0.99 0.35 -14.21
N GLU A 69 -1.35 -0.69 -14.99
CA GLU A 69 -1.69 -2.01 -14.47
C GLU A 69 -0.49 -2.70 -13.82
N ALA A 70 0.69 -2.56 -14.42
CA ALA A 70 1.92 -3.10 -13.85
C ALA A 70 2.30 -2.39 -12.54
N TYR A 71 2.13 -1.06 -12.46
CA TYR A 71 2.30 -0.34 -11.20
C TYR A 71 1.22 -0.70 -10.18
N PHE A 72 -0.03 -0.87 -10.62
CA PHE A 72 -1.14 -1.28 -9.77
C PHE A 72 -0.85 -2.65 -9.14
N GLY A 73 -0.54 -3.65 -9.96
CA GLY A 73 -0.16 -4.99 -9.51
C GLY A 73 1.07 -4.99 -8.61
N GLN A 74 2.08 -4.17 -8.91
CA GLN A 74 3.24 -4.01 -8.03
C GLN A 74 2.81 -3.45 -6.66
N GLY A 75 2.02 -2.39 -6.64
CA GLY A 75 1.60 -1.69 -5.44
C GLY A 75 0.72 -2.54 -4.52
N THR A 76 -0.27 -3.23 -5.09
CA THR A 76 -1.15 -4.14 -4.32
C THR A 76 -0.36 -5.32 -3.76
N ALA A 77 0.56 -5.90 -4.53
CA ALA A 77 1.45 -6.95 -4.07
C ALA A 77 2.38 -6.46 -2.94
N GLN A 78 2.90 -5.23 -3.02
CA GLN A 78 3.71 -4.64 -1.95
C GLN A 78 2.92 -4.46 -0.65
N ILE A 79 1.67 -3.96 -0.73
CA ILE A 79 0.80 -3.83 0.45
C ILE A 79 0.59 -5.21 1.09
N ARG A 80 0.24 -6.22 0.30
CA ARG A 80 -0.02 -7.57 0.81
C ARG A 80 1.23 -8.26 1.37
N ALA A 81 2.40 -7.96 0.80
CA ALA A 81 3.70 -8.37 1.34
C ALA A 81 4.13 -7.59 2.61
N GLY A 82 3.34 -6.62 3.09
CA GLY A 82 3.61 -5.81 4.28
C GLY A 82 4.47 -4.55 4.04
N ASN A 83 4.96 -4.33 2.81
CA ASN A 83 5.62 -3.10 2.39
C ASN A 83 4.58 -2.04 2.00
N VAL A 84 3.82 -1.59 2.99
CA VAL A 84 2.63 -0.75 2.80
C VAL A 84 3.00 0.64 2.27
N GLU A 85 4.03 1.27 2.84
CA GLU A 85 4.51 2.58 2.41
C GLU A 85 4.99 2.55 0.96
N GLY A 86 5.76 1.51 0.59
CA GLY A 86 6.20 1.30 -0.79
C GLY A 86 5.05 0.99 -1.74
N GLY A 87 4.01 0.30 -1.26
CA GLY A 87 2.80 0.02 -2.02
C GLY A 87 1.97 1.27 -2.30
N VAL A 88 1.71 2.11 -1.29
CA VAL A 88 1.03 3.41 -1.44
C VAL A 88 1.79 4.31 -2.43
N ALA A 89 3.11 4.41 -2.29
CA ALA A 89 3.93 5.19 -3.22
C ALA A 89 3.84 4.67 -4.66
N THR A 90 3.79 3.35 -4.84
CA THR A 90 3.67 2.73 -6.17
C THR A 90 2.27 2.92 -6.77
N LEU A 91 1.22 2.83 -5.96
CA LEU A 91 -0.16 3.12 -6.41
C LEU A 91 -0.35 4.61 -6.77
N ALA A 92 0.33 5.51 -6.07
CA ALA A 92 0.39 6.92 -6.46
C ALA A 92 1.08 7.14 -7.82
N VAL A 93 2.01 6.26 -8.21
CA VAL A 93 2.58 6.23 -9.58
C VAL A 93 1.57 5.65 -10.57
N ALA A 94 0.88 4.56 -10.22
CA ALA A 94 -0.19 4.01 -11.07
C ALA A 94 -1.26 5.07 -11.40
N LEU A 95 -1.65 5.87 -10.41
CA LEU A 95 -2.64 6.95 -10.54
C LEU A 95 -2.23 8.06 -11.53
N GLN A 96 -0.93 8.21 -11.81
CA GLN A 96 -0.44 9.17 -12.81
C GLN A 96 -0.62 8.68 -14.24
N PHE A 97 -0.66 7.36 -14.44
CA PHE A 97 -0.72 6.72 -15.76
C PHE A 97 -2.09 6.11 -16.08
N VAL A 98 -2.93 5.91 -15.07
CA VAL A 98 -4.28 5.35 -15.25
C VAL A 98 -5.12 6.31 -16.12
N PRO A 99 -5.91 5.78 -17.07
CA PRO A 99 -6.87 6.60 -17.80
C PRO A 99 -7.78 7.34 -16.83
N LYS A 100 -7.91 8.65 -17.01
CA LYS A 100 -8.77 9.49 -16.17
C LYS A 100 -10.16 9.57 -16.79
N ASP A 101 -11.17 9.54 -15.93
CA ASP A 101 -12.59 9.44 -16.34
C ASP A 101 -13.13 10.68 -17.09
N ALA A 102 -12.32 11.74 -17.29
CA ALA A 102 -12.69 12.90 -18.10
C ALA A 102 -12.93 12.59 -19.60
N ASP A 103 -12.49 11.41 -20.06
CA ASP A 103 -12.72 10.90 -21.42
C ASP A 103 -13.78 9.79 -21.50
N ALA A 104 -14.28 9.31 -20.35
CA ALA A 104 -15.35 8.32 -20.27
C ALA A 104 -16.68 9.07 -20.34
N GLY A 105 -17.24 9.20 -21.55
CA GLY A 105 -18.63 9.60 -21.70
C GLY A 105 -19.52 8.86 -20.69
N THR A 106 -20.56 9.54 -20.19
CA THR A 106 -21.53 9.05 -19.21
C THR A 106 -21.63 7.52 -19.22
N PRO A 107 -21.36 6.83 -18.09
CA PRO A 107 -21.44 5.38 -18.02
C PRO A 107 -22.73 4.90 -18.67
N THR A 108 -22.63 3.99 -19.63
CA THR A 108 -23.82 3.25 -20.07
C THR A 108 -24.31 2.47 -18.85
N ASN A 109 -25.59 2.62 -18.53
CA ASN A 109 -26.23 2.21 -17.27
C ASN A 109 -26.25 0.69 -16.98
N ASP A 110 -25.33 -0.08 -17.56
CA ASP A 110 -25.27 -1.54 -17.44
C ASP A 110 -24.09 -2.03 -16.57
N ASP A 111 -23.18 -1.15 -16.13
CA ASP A 111 -21.97 -1.49 -15.35
C ASP A 111 -21.86 -0.70 -14.02
N GLU A 112 -22.96 -0.54 -13.26
CA GLU A 112 -22.95 0.22 -12.00
C GLU A 112 -22.04 -0.38 -10.90
N ASP A 113 -21.60 -1.64 -11.06
CA ASP A 113 -20.77 -2.37 -10.11
C ASP A 113 -19.28 -2.41 -10.46
N GLU A 114 -18.87 -2.01 -11.68
CA GLU A 114 -17.45 -2.07 -12.07
C GLU A 114 -16.76 -0.72 -11.81
N LEU A 115 -15.82 -0.72 -10.86
CA LEU A 115 -15.01 0.46 -10.55
C LEU A 115 -14.20 0.87 -11.79
N THR A 116 -14.20 2.17 -12.11
CA THR A 116 -13.29 2.70 -13.12
C THR A 116 -11.84 2.37 -12.76
N PRO A 117 -10.94 2.22 -13.76
CA PRO A 117 -9.52 1.99 -13.49
C PRO A 117 -8.93 2.99 -12.49
N GLU A 118 -9.27 4.28 -12.63
CA GLU A 118 -8.83 5.31 -11.70
C GLU A 118 -9.36 5.06 -10.28
N CYS A 119 -10.65 4.76 -10.13
CA CYS A 119 -11.23 4.47 -8.82
C CYS A 119 -10.62 3.21 -8.19
N ARG A 120 -10.36 2.16 -8.97
CA ARG A 120 -9.72 0.93 -8.50
C ARG A 120 -8.34 1.18 -7.90
N VAL A 121 -7.53 2.02 -8.55
CA VAL A 121 -6.21 2.44 -8.04
C VAL A 121 -6.37 3.23 -6.75
N ARG A 122 -7.32 4.17 -6.69
CA ARG A 122 -7.59 5.01 -5.52
C ARG A 122 -8.05 4.20 -4.32
N MET A 123 -9.00 3.28 -4.50
CA MET A 123 -9.50 2.38 -3.45
C MET A 123 -8.37 1.56 -2.82
N ASN A 124 -7.51 0.96 -3.65
CA ASN A 124 -6.35 0.20 -3.16
C ASN A 124 -5.30 1.11 -2.49
N MET A 125 -5.10 2.33 -2.98
CA MET A 125 -4.20 3.30 -2.33
C MET A 125 -4.74 3.70 -0.95
N ALA A 126 -6.05 3.91 -0.84
CA ALA A 126 -6.73 4.20 0.41
C ALA A 126 -6.62 3.04 1.41
N VAL A 127 -6.73 1.78 0.97
CA VAL A 127 -6.46 0.61 1.83
C VAL A 127 -5.04 0.68 2.41
N GLY A 128 -4.04 1.00 1.58
CA GLY A 128 -2.67 1.17 2.06
C GLY A 128 -2.54 2.30 3.09
N GLN A 129 -3.17 3.45 2.83
CA GLN A 129 -3.18 4.59 3.76
C GLN A 129 -3.90 4.24 5.06
N GLU A 130 -5.03 3.53 5.02
CA GLU A 130 -5.72 3.04 6.22
C GLU A 130 -4.81 2.14 7.07
N ILE A 131 -4.06 1.22 6.46
CA ILE A 131 -3.11 0.38 7.19
C ILE A 131 -2.01 1.23 7.85
N LEU A 132 -1.53 2.28 7.19
CA LEU A 132 -0.57 3.22 7.79
C LEU A 132 -1.18 4.01 8.95
N GLY A 133 -2.41 4.48 8.81
CA GLY A 133 -3.16 5.15 9.87
C GLY A 133 -3.39 4.23 11.06
N ASP A 134 -3.74 2.96 10.83
CA ASP A 134 -3.92 1.96 11.88
C ASP A 134 -2.60 1.71 12.64
N ARG A 135 -1.45 1.67 11.94
CA ARG A 135 -0.11 1.55 12.56
C ARG A 135 0.22 2.77 13.42
N GLN A 136 -0.06 3.97 12.93
CA GLN A 136 0.17 5.23 13.66
C GLN A 136 -0.72 5.29 14.91
N PHE A 137 -2.01 4.96 14.76
CA PHE A 137 -2.96 4.92 15.85
C PHE A 137 -2.53 3.93 16.93
N ALA A 138 -2.14 2.71 16.54
CA ALA A 138 -1.64 1.69 17.47
C ALA A 138 -0.35 2.12 18.19
N ALA A 139 0.49 2.92 17.53
CA ALA A 139 1.71 3.49 18.11
C ALA A 139 1.47 4.75 18.96
N GLY A 140 0.22 5.23 19.06
CA GLY A 140 -0.14 6.43 19.83
C GLY A 140 0.06 7.76 19.09
N TYR A 141 0.44 7.72 17.81
CA TYR A 141 0.55 8.89 16.92
C TYR A 141 -0.84 9.29 16.39
N PHE A 142 -1.73 9.71 17.29
CA PHE A 142 -3.14 9.93 16.97
C PHE A 142 -3.37 11.11 16.00
N ALA A 143 -2.55 12.15 16.07
CA ALA A 143 -2.63 13.29 15.15
C ALA A 143 -2.22 12.88 13.72
N GLU A 144 -1.15 12.10 13.60
CA GLU A 144 -0.68 11.54 12.34
C GLU A 144 -1.68 10.53 11.77
N ALA A 145 -2.28 9.69 12.63
CA ALA A 145 -3.33 8.75 12.23
C ALA A 145 -4.56 9.48 11.68
N GLU A 146 -5.04 10.53 12.37
CA GLU A 146 -6.13 11.38 11.88
C GLU A 146 -5.83 11.94 10.49
N GLN A 147 -4.61 12.48 10.30
CA GLN A 147 -4.18 13.01 9.00
C GLN A 147 -4.18 11.92 7.91
N THR A 148 -3.63 10.75 8.22
CA THR A 148 -3.52 9.64 7.26
C THR A 148 -4.89 9.08 6.87
N PHE A 149 -5.81 8.90 7.83
CA PHE A 149 -7.19 8.50 7.53
C PHE A 149 -7.94 9.57 6.72
N THR A 150 -7.76 10.85 7.05
CA THR A 150 -8.35 11.95 6.26
C THR A 150 -7.85 11.91 4.81
N GLN A 151 -6.55 11.63 4.61
CA GLN A 151 -5.98 11.47 3.27
C GLN A 151 -6.56 10.25 2.52
N ALA A 152 -6.79 9.14 3.22
CA ALA A 152 -7.45 7.96 2.65
C ALA A 152 -8.88 8.27 2.21
N SER A 153 -9.66 8.98 3.03
CA SER A 153 -11.02 9.41 2.71
C SER A 153 -11.06 10.30 1.47
N GLN A 154 -10.16 11.31 1.40
CA GLN A 154 -10.02 12.19 0.24
C GLN A 154 -9.60 11.46 -1.03
N THR A 155 -8.85 10.36 -0.89
CA THR A 155 -8.42 9.54 -2.01
C THR A 155 -9.60 8.82 -2.66
N VAL A 156 -10.50 8.24 -1.85
CA VAL A 156 -11.72 7.54 -2.30
C VAL A 156 -12.80 8.51 -2.78
N GLU A 157 -12.91 9.70 -2.18
CA GLU A 157 -13.84 10.75 -2.61
C GLU A 157 -13.64 11.19 -4.06
N GLN A 158 -12.45 10.96 -4.62
CA GLN A 158 -12.13 11.28 -6.01
C GLN A 158 -12.52 10.17 -7.02
N CYS A 159 -13.14 9.07 -6.57
CA CYS A 159 -13.69 8.05 -7.46
C CYS A 159 -14.85 8.60 -8.31
N VAL A 160 -14.91 8.25 -9.59
CA VAL A 160 -16.07 8.51 -10.45
C VAL A 160 -16.35 7.25 -11.28
N PRO A 161 -17.60 6.78 -11.41
CA PRO A 161 -18.74 7.17 -10.58
C PRO A 161 -18.53 6.76 -9.11
N GLN A 162 -19.18 7.48 -8.21
CA GLN A 162 -19.24 7.10 -6.80
C GLN A 162 -20.28 5.96 -6.67
N GLY A 163 -19.84 4.70 -6.62
CA GLY A 163 -20.69 3.51 -6.38
C GLY A 163 -20.66 3.05 -4.91
N GLU A 164 -21.52 2.10 -4.50
CA GLU A 164 -21.66 1.73 -3.08
C GLU A 164 -20.34 1.39 -2.36
N ASN A 165 -19.41 0.72 -3.06
CA ASN A 165 -18.10 0.34 -2.53
C ASN A 165 -17.25 1.57 -2.08
N PRO A 166 -16.94 2.56 -2.95
CA PRO A 166 -16.27 3.80 -2.56
C PRO A 166 -16.91 4.52 -1.38
N GLN A 167 -18.23 4.71 -1.37
CA GLN A 167 -18.86 5.44 -0.26
C GLN A 167 -18.83 4.64 1.05
N GLN A 168 -18.91 3.31 1.00
CA GLN A 168 -18.74 2.49 2.20
C GLN A 168 -17.31 2.58 2.74
N GLN A 169 -16.28 2.43 1.89
CA GLN A 169 -14.89 2.56 2.32
C GLN A 169 -14.60 3.97 2.87
N LYS A 170 -15.12 5.01 2.23
CA LYS A 170 -15.00 6.40 2.71
C LYS A 170 -15.60 6.55 4.11
N LYS A 171 -16.82 6.03 4.32
CA LYS A 171 -17.51 6.11 5.62
C LYS A 171 -16.73 5.40 6.73
N ASP A 172 -16.19 4.22 6.45
CA ASP A 172 -15.37 3.47 7.41
C ASP A 172 -14.08 4.25 7.74
N THR A 173 -13.46 4.84 6.72
CA THR A 173 -12.26 5.68 6.88
C THR A 173 -12.54 6.97 7.68
N ASP A 174 -13.66 7.64 7.41
CA ASP A 174 -14.08 8.86 8.13
C ASP A 174 -14.33 8.58 9.62
N THR A 175 -14.82 7.37 9.92
CA THR A 175 -15.00 6.91 11.31
C THR A 175 -13.64 6.72 11.98
N LYS A 176 -12.68 6.05 11.33
CA LYS A 176 -11.30 5.92 11.84
C LYS A 176 -10.62 7.27 12.08
N ALA A 177 -10.81 8.23 11.17
CA ALA A 177 -10.31 9.59 11.33
C ALA A 177 -10.91 10.29 12.56
N SER A 178 -12.22 10.13 12.77
CA SER A 178 -12.94 10.68 13.91
C SER A 178 -12.45 10.07 15.23
N ASP A 179 -12.26 8.75 15.27
CA ASP A 179 -11.74 8.04 16.43
C ASP A 179 -10.32 8.52 16.78
N ALA A 180 -9.43 8.62 15.77
CA ALA A 180 -8.08 9.15 15.94
C ALA A 180 -8.10 10.57 16.52
N ARG A 181 -8.98 11.42 16.01
CA ARG A 181 -9.17 12.79 16.50
C ARG A 181 -9.64 12.84 17.96
N GLU A 182 -10.57 11.97 18.36
CA GLU A 182 -11.05 11.90 19.75
C GLU A 182 -9.93 11.45 20.69
N ARG A 183 -9.17 10.42 20.31
CA ARG A 183 -8.02 9.95 21.09
C ARG A 183 -6.93 10.99 21.21
N ASN A 184 -6.69 11.77 20.16
CA ASN A 184 -5.77 12.90 20.19
C ASN A 184 -6.23 14.00 21.16
N LYS A 185 -7.54 14.26 21.29
CA LYS A 185 -8.07 15.22 22.29
C LYS A 185 -7.96 14.71 23.72
N GLU A 186 -8.13 13.42 23.93
CA GLU A 186 -8.01 12.79 25.26
C GLU A 186 -6.56 12.71 25.74
N ASN A 187 -5.60 12.61 24.81
CA ASN A 187 -4.17 12.57 25.11
C ASN A 187 -3.38 13.46 24.13
N PRO A 188 -3.51 14.80 24.24
CA PRO A 188 -2.92 15.73 23.28
C PRO A 188 -1.40 15.73 23.43
N GLY A 189 -0.73 15.20 22.41
CA GLY A 189 0.72 15.11 22.36
C GLY A 189 1.25 13.83 22.96
N GLY A 190 0.83 12.67 22.45
CA GLY A 190 1.47 11.39 22.73
C GLY A 190 2.99 11.55 22.66
N ASP A 191 3.60 11.72 23.82
CA ASP A 191 5.03 11.95 23.94
C ASP A 191 5.71 10.81 23.21
N LYS A 192 6.72 11.16 22.39
CA LYS A 192 7.73 10.19 21.98
C LYS A 192 8.05 9.28 23.18
N PRO A 193 8.21 7.96 23.02
CA PRO A 193 8.98 7.20 24.00
C PRO A 193 10.45 7.65 23.84
N GLY A 194 10.79 8.81 24.41
CA GLY A 194 12.11 9.41 24.40
C GLY A 194 12.54 9.62 25.84
N GLY A 195 13.57 8.88 26.25
CA GLY A 195 14.06 8.86 27.62
C GLY A 195 14.59 10.19 28.11
N GLU A 196 14.27 10.50 29.36
CA GLU A 196 15.04 11.41 30.20
C GLU A 196 15.18 10.75 31.58
N GLU A 197 16.43 10.50 31.96
CA GLU A 197 16.80 10.21 33.35
C GLU A 197 16.42 11.40 34.24
N PRO A 198 15.78 11.18 35.40
CA PRO A 198 15.88 12.10 36.50
C PRO A 198 17.11 11.70 37.33
N THR A 199 18.14 12.55 37.23
CA THR A 199 19.27 12.63 38.15
C THR A 199 18.80 12.52 39.60
N GLY A 200 19.36 11.56 40.33
CA GLY A 200 19.14 11.40 41.77
C GLY A 200 19.94 12.38 42.65
N GLY A 201 19.56 12.39 43.93
CA GLY A 201 20.18 13.12 45.04
C GLY A 201 19.20 14.20 45.55
N ASP A 202 18.66 14.13 46.77
CA ASP A 202 19.37 13.86 48.02
C ASP A 202 18.57 12.95 48.99
N GLU A 203 19.30 11.99 49.55
CA GLU A 203 19.04 11.26 50.80
C GLU A 203 19.18 12.23 52.03
N PRO A 204 18.74 11.92 53.27
CA PRO A 204 19.09 10.66 53.93
C PRO A 204 18.09 10.05 54.93
N GLY A 205 18.22 8.74 55.11
CA GLY A 205 18.26 8.16 56.44
C GLY A 205 17.17 7.14 56.77
N GLY A 206 17.62 5.92 57.09
CA GLY A 206 16.98 5.08 58.10
C GLY A 206 16.43 3.75 57.61
N GLU A 207 17.21 2.69 57.88
CA GLU A 207 16.79 1.34 58.36
C GLU A 207 15.85 0.46 57.49
N GLU A 208 16.33 -0.76 57.20
CA GLU A 208 15.57 -1.97 56.77
C GLU A 208 14.34 -2.23 57.69
N PRO A 209 13.26 -2.98 57.30
CA PRO A 209 13.30 -4.19 56.44
C PRO A 209 12.04 -4.51 55.57
N THR A 210 12.13 -5.59 54.77
CA THR A 210 11.03 -6.45 54.24
C THR A 210 10.00 -5.90 53.23
N GLY A 211 9.78 -6.69 52.17
CA GLY A 211 8.54 -6.68 51.36
C GLY A 211 8.80 -6.35 49.90
N GLU A 212 8.46 -7.28 48.99
CA GLU A 212 8.38 -6.97 47.56
C GLU A 212 7.38 -5.82 47.37
N ASP A 213 7.87 -4.64 46.97
CA ASP A 213 7.01 -3.49 46.69
C ASP A 213 5.97 -3.85 45.63
N PRO A 214 4.68 -3.51 45.82
CA PRO A 214 3.69 -3.71 44.78
C PRO A 214 4.11 -2.91 43.54
N PRO A 215 3.97 -3.47 42.33
CA PRO A 215 4.39 -2.81 41.10
C PRO A 215 3.72 -1.45 41.01
N SER A 216 4.52 -0.43 40.70
CA SER A 216 4.04 0.94 40.59
C SER A 216 2.92 1.05 39.57
N THR A 217 2.04 2.04 39.74
CA THR A 217 0.86 2.25 38.88
C THR A 217 1.23 2.39 37.39
N SER A 218 2.45 2.85 37.10
CA SER A 218 3.02 2.94 35.75
C SER A 218 3.40 1.57 35.17
N GLU A 219 3.98 0.66 35.97
CA GLU A 219 4.28 -0.71 35.54
C GLU A 219 3.02 -1.54 35.30
N LEU A 220 1.98 -1.34 36.13
CA LEU A 220 0.68 -1.94 35.92
C LEU A 220 0.03 -1.45 34.62
N LYS A 221 0.10 -0.13 34.35
CA LYS A 221 -0.37 0.45 33.08
C LYS A 221 0.43 -0.03 31.88
N LEU A 222 1.75 -0.16 31.98
CA LEU A 222 2.60 -0.68 30.90
C LEU A 222 2.26 -2.14 30.58
N ARG A 223 2.05 -2.97 31.61
CA ARG A 223 1.65 -4.37 31.42
C ARG A 223 0.25 -4.49 30.82
N GLU A 224 -0.66 -3.60 31.18
CA GLU A 224 -2.00 -3.54 30.60
C GLU A 224 -1.96 -3.08 29.14
N LEU A 225 -1.14 -2.08 28.80
CA LEU A 225 -0.89 -1.64 27.43
C LEU A 225 -0.25 -2.72 26.56
N ALA A 226 0.79 -3.41 27.06
CA ALA A 226 1.44 -4.51 26.36
C ALA A 226 0.47 -5.67 26.10
N LYS A 227 -0.43 -5.96 27.06
CA LYS A 227 -1.50 -6.94 26.87
C LYS A 227 -2.49 -6.50 25.80
N ARG A 228 -2.92 -5.23 25.80
CA ARG A 228 -3.83 -4.69 24.77
C ARG A 228 -3.20 -4.65 23.38
N ALA A 229 -1.92 -4.32 23.27
CA ALA A 229 -1.19 -4.37 21.99
C ALA A 229 -1.06 -5.79 21.46
N ALA A 230 -0.71 -6.75 22.34
CA ALA A 230 -0.66 -8.16 21.97
C ALA A 230 -2.06 -8.71 21.60
N GLU A 231 -3.12 -8.24 22.26
CA GLU A 231 -4.50 -8.60 21.93
C GLU A 231 -4.95 -7.99 20.61
N ALA A 232 -4.64 -6.72 20.34
CA ALA A 232 -4.90 -6.06 19.07
C ALA A 232 -4.17 -6.77 17.92
N GLU A 233 -2.93 -7.21 18.12
CA GLU A 233 -2.19 -7.98 17.13
C GLU A 233 -2.75 -9.39 16.92
N ARG A 234 -3.25 -10.03 18.00
CA ARG A 234 -3.99 -11.29 17.90
C ARG A 234 -5.33 -11.12 17.19
N LEU A 235 -6.05 -10.03 17.45
CA LEU A 235 -7.29 -9.69 16.75
C LEU A 235 -7.02 -9.32 15.30
N ARG A 236 -5.89 -8.68 14.98
CA ARG A 236 -5.46 -8.48 13.60
C ARG A 236 -5.17 -9.81 12.91
N ARG A 237 -4.48 -10.74 13.56
CA ARG A 237 -4.22 -12.10 13.04
C ARG A 237 -5.47 -12.97 12.94
N GLN A 238 -6.41 -12.82 13.88
CA GLN A 238 -7.73 -13.46 13.81
C GLN A 238 -8.60 -12.81 12.73
N GLY A 239 -8.48 -11.49 12.57
CA GLY A 239 -8.98 -10.73 11.44
C GLY A 239 -8.43 -11.31 10.15
N GLU A 240 -7.12 -11.49 10.01
CA GLU A 240 -6.50 -12.14 8.84
C GLU A 240 -6.98 -13.59 8.62
N GLY A 241 -7.38 -14.30 9.68
CA GLY A 241 -8.01 -15.63 9.60
C GLY A 241 -9.53 -15.61 9.31
N LEU A 242 -10.20 -14.48 9.54
CA LEU A 242 -11.63 -14.24 9.31
C LEU A 242 -11.89 -13.40 8.05
N THR A 243 -10.88 -12.68 7.54
CA THR A 243 -10.86 -11.87 6.33
C THR A 243 -10.44 -12.71 5.13
N GLY A 244 -11.05 -13.89 4.99
CA GLY A 244 -11.35 -14.40 3.65
C GLY A 244 -12.37 -13.52 2.90
N GLY A 245 -12.46 -12.21 3.21
CA GLY A 245 -13.64 -11.39 2.96
C GLY A 245 -13.49 -9.90 3.30
N TYR A 246 -12.29 -9.32 3.17
CA TYR A 246 -12.16 -7.92 2.75
C TYR A 246 -11.27 -7.96 1.50
N GLY A 247 -11.90 -7.89 0.34
CA GLY A 247 -11.26 -8.09 -0.96
C GLY A 247 -11.36 -9.52 -1.50
N GLY A 248 -12.47 -10.21 -1.25
CA GLY A 248 -12.92 -11.29 -2.13
C GLY A 248 -13.43 -10.72 -3.45
N TYR A 249 -12.59 -9.99 -4.20
CA TYR A 249 -12.81 -9.79 -5.63
C TYR A 249 -12.38 -11.09 -6.29
N GLY A 250 -13.36 -11.98 -6.42
CA GLY A 250 -13.24 -13.17 -7.23
C GLY A 250 -12.91 -12.75 -8.65
N GLY A 251 -11.70 -13.10 -9.09
CA GLY A 251 -11.53 -13.68 -10.41
C GLY A 251 -11.66 -12.77 -11.63
N GLU A 252 -11.60 -11.45 -11.52
CA GLU A 252 -11.43 -10.58 -12.70
C GLU A 252 -10.38 -9.52 -12.34
N ASN A 253 -9.13 -9.87 -12.63
CA ASN A 253 -8.00 -8.98 -12.43
C ASN A 253 -7.80 -8.11 -13.68
N TRP A 254 -8.82 -7.30 -13.97
CA TRP A 254 -8.76 -6.02 -14.67
C TRP A 254 -9.67 -5.07 -13.89
#